data_AF-A0AAE0GCX0-F1
#
_entry.id   AF-A0AAE0GCX0-F1
#
_cell.length_a   1.000
_cell.length_b   1.000
_cell.length_c   1.000
_cell.angle_alpha   90.00
_cell.angle_beta   90.00
_cell.angle_gamma   90.00
#
_symmetry.space_group_name_H-M   'P 1'
#
loop_
_entity.id
_entity.type
_entity.pdbx_description
1 polymer ?
#
loop_
_entity_poly.entity_id
_entity_poly.type
_entity_poly.pdbx_seq_one_letter_code
_entity_poly.pdbx_strand_id
1 'polypeptide(L)'
;MDRADSFSVVKTASGAIFAVHDVAMVPREQNPTKSELCKAVREQAKRKFGLSVKHKKAAMPVALLAAGIRAYHTDSRGEFSIIRLTVACMAAVMWAGCLRYSDMRMIWVGALRFYSTHMVFLLTTRKNDQYSEGDVVYIARGGKHFCPSMRSGGAKVVAQRMSFAKFMRHGHWVTQSAAMRYIQPSTEERVSVTAAAEY
;
A
#
# COMPACT_ATOMS: atom_id res chain seq x y z
N MET A 1 -9.48 16.00 20.02
CA MET A 1 -9.05 16.83 18.87
C MET A 1 -7.75 16.25 18.35
N ASP A 2 -7.72 15.78 17.10
CA ASP A 2 -6.49 15.32 16.45
C ASP A 2 -5.49 16.49 16.35
N ARG A 3 -4.28 16.30 16.85
CA ARG A 3 -3.19 17.28 16.69
C ARG A 3 -2.63 17.19 15.27
N ALA A 4 -2.30 18.34 14.68
CA ALA A 4 -1.69 18.42 13.35
C ALA A 4 -0.20 18.02 13.38
N ASP A 5 0.11 16.79 13.80
CA ASP A 5 1.47 16.28 13.96
C ASP A 5 2.08 15.78 12.64
N SER A 6 1.31 15.80 11.55
CA SER A 6 1.76 15.40 10.22
C SER A 6 1.19 16.30 9.12
N PHE A 7 1.97 16.47 8.04
CA PHE A 7 1.51 17.23 6.87
C PHE A 7 0.27 16.62 6.21
N SER A 8 0.07 15.29 6.32
CA SER A 8 -1.14 14.64 5.79
C SER A 8 -2.43 15.16 6.42
N VAL A 9 -2.44 15.44 7.73
CA VAL A 9 -3.62 15.97 8.43
C VAL A 9 -3.96 17.37 7.93
N VAL A 10 -2.94 18.24 7.84
CA VAL A 10 -3.08 19.60 7.30
C VAL A 10 -3.61 19.57 5.85
N LYS A 11 -3.07 18.67 5.02
CA LYS A 11 -3.51 18.50 3.63
C LYS A 11 -4.96 18.02 3.55
N THR A 12 -5.37 17.05 4.37
CA THR A 12 -6.75 16.56 4.42
C THR A 12 -7.72 17.67 4.85
N ALA A 13 -7.39 18.40 5.92
CA ALA A 13 -8.23 19.50 6.40
C ALA A 13 -8.40 20.60 5.33
N SER A 14 -7.29 21.02 4.69
CA SER A 14 -7.37 22.00 3.60
C SER A 14 -8.15 21.48 2.39
N GLY A 15 -8.08 20.18 2.09
CA GLY A 15 -8.86 19.56 1.01
C GLY A 15 -10.35 19.52 1.32
N ALA A 16 -10.72 19.20 2.57
CA ALA A 16 -12.10 19.20 3.03
C ALA A 16 -12.72 20.60 2.99
N ILE A 17 -12.00 21.63 3.46
CA ILE A 17 -12.46 23.02 3.38
C ILE A 17 -12.66 23.43 1.93
N PHE A 18 -11.71 23.09 1.05
CA PHE A 18 -11.84 23.38 -0.38
C PHE A 18 -13.12 22.74 -0.95
N ALA A 19 -13.32 21.45 -0.70
CA ALA A 19 -14.45 20.68 -1.22
C ALA A 19 -15.80 21.20 -0.74
N VAL A 20 -15.94 21.58 0.54
CA VAL A 20 -17.19 22.14 1.08
C VAL A 20 -17.57 23.43 0.36
N HIS A 21 -16.62 24.34 0.13
CA HIS A 21 -16.88 25.60 -0.56
C HIS A 21 -17.13 25.39 -2.06
N ASP A 22 -16.45 24.41 -2.67
CA ASP A 22 -16.65 24.04 -4.07
C ASP A 22 -18.06 23.46 -4.30
N VAL A 23 -18.51 22.55 -3.42
CA VAL A 23 -19.88 21.99 -3.44
C VAL A 23 -20.94 23.06 -3.15
N ALA A 24 -20.62 24.04 -2.29
CA ALA A 24 -21.48 25.19 -2.04
C ALA A 24 -21.46 26.22 -3.20
N MET A 25 -20.81 25.92 -4.32
CA MET A 25 -20.70 26.79 -5.50
C MET A 25 -20.11 28.17 -5.20
N VAL A 26 -19.27 28.27 -4.17
CA VAL A 26 -18.54 29.50 -3.87
C VAL A 26 -17.53 29.74 -5.00
N PRO A 27 -17.49 30.94 -5.60
CA PRO A 27 -16.50 31.27 -6.62
C PRO A 27 -15.09 30.91 -6.16
N ARG A 28 -14.29 30.38 -7.08
CA ARG A 28 -12.98 29.80 -6.76
C ARG A 28 -12.03 30.83 -6.12
N GLU A 29 -12.20 32.09 -6.49
CA GLU A 29 -11.45 33.26 -6.00
C GLU A 29 -11.81 33.58 -4.53
N GLN A 30 -13.04 33.28 -4.13
CA GLN A 30 -13.56 33.47 -2.77
C GLN A 30 -13.30 32.27 -1.87
N ASN A 31 -12.84 31.14 -2.43
CA ASN A 31 -12.51 29.96 -1.65
C ASN A 31 -11.29 30.25 -0.75
N PRO A 32 -11.41 30.14 0.58
CA PRO A 32 -10.36 30.55 1.52
C PRO A 32 -9.06 29.78 1.29
N THR A 33 -9.16 28.54 0.82
CA THR A 33 -7.99 27.69 0.57
C THR A 33 -7.15 28.15 -0.63
N LYS A 34 -7.70 29.00 -1.51
CA LYS A 34 -7.00 29.57 -2.67
C LYS A 34 -6.25 30.87 -2.35
N SER A 35 -6.53 31.48 -1.21
CA SER A 35 -5.78 32.65 -0.72
C SER A 35 -4.27 32.36 -0.63
N GLU A 36 -3.45 33.37 -0.90
CA GLU A 36 -1.98 33.26 -0.80
C GLU A 36 -1.53 32.92 0.63
N LEU A 37 -2.25 33.42 1.64
CA LEU A 37 -2.01 33.08 3.04
C LEU A 37 -2.15 31.57 3.29
N CYS A 38 -3.25 30.96 2.86
CA CYS A 38 -3.45 29.52 3.03
C CYS A 38 -2.43 28.69 2.23
N LYS A 39 -1.99 29.17 1.05
CA LYS A 39 -0.89 28.54 0.29
C LYS A 39 0.42 28.59 1.07
N ALA A 40 0.80 29.76 1.58
CA ALA A 40 2.02 29.96 2.35
C ALA A 40 2.05 29.09 3.61
N VAL A 41 0.94 29.04 4.35
CA VAL A 41 0.80 28.19 5.55
C VAL A 41 0.96 26.71 5.19
N ARG A 42 0.36 26.23 4.10
CA ARG A 42 0.53 24.83 3.65
C ARG A 42 1.97 24.53 3.26
N GLU A 43 2.65 25.43 2.56
CA GLU A 43 4.06 25.23 2.19
C GLU A 43 4.97 25.25 3.41
N GLN A 44 4.72 26.14 4.38
CA GLN A 44 5.45 26.14 5.64
C GLN A 44 5.20 24.87 6.45
N ALA A 45 3.95 24.40 6.51
CA ALA A 45 3.60 23.13 7.14
C ALA A 45 4.28 21.95 6.44
N LYS A 46 4.33 21.94 5.10
CA LYS A 46 5.05 20.93 4.31
C LYS A 46 6.54 20.92 4.62
N ARG A 47 7.18 22.08 4.79
CA ARG A 47 8.59 22.18 5.18
C ARG A 47 8.80 21.68 6.61
N LYS A 48 8.00 22.17 7.56
CA LYS A 48 8.12 21.84 8.99
C LYS A 48 7.84 20.37 9.28
N PHE A 49 6.78 19.80 8.71
CA PHE A 49 6.33 18.43 8.97
C PHE A 49 6.79 17.42 7.92
N GLY A 50 7.02 17.83 6.66
CA GLY A 50 7.43 16.93 5.58
C GLY A 50 8.88 16.45 5.70
N LEU A 51 9.74 17.19 6.39
CA LEU A 51 11.07 16.74 6.79
C LEU A 51 11.02 15.70 7.92
N SER A 52 9.94 15.71 8.70
CA SER A 52 9.75 14.83 9.85
C SER A 52 9.10 13.53 9.41
N VAL A 53 9.85 12.66 8.74
CA VAL A 53 9.41 11.28 8.47
C VAL A 53 9.52 10.43 9.73
N LYS A 54 8.95 10.89 10.85
CA LYS A 54 9.06 10.28 12.19
C LYS A 54 8.57 8.83 12.26
N HIS A 55 7.68 8.44 11.34
CA HIS A 55 7.05 7.12 11.34
C HIS A 55 7.04 6.48 9.95
N LYS A 56 8.16 6.51 9.23
CA LYS A 56 8.26 5.72 8.00
C LYS A 56 8.14 4.25 8.38
N LYS A 57 7.03 3.61 8.04
CA LYS A 57 6.85 2.18 8.25
C LYS A 57 7.87 1.45 7.38
N ALA A 58 8.86 0.82 8.01
CA ALA A 58 9.78 -0.05 7.31
C ALA A 58 9.01 -1.26 6.75
N ALA A 59 9.43 -1.73 5.57
CA ALA A 59 9.05 -3.07 5.17
C ALA A 59 9.68 -4.03 6.19
N MET A 60 8.87 -4.85 6.82
CA MET A 60 9.36 -5.83 7.79
C MET A 60 10.17 -6.95 7.05
N PRO A 61 10.89 -7.84 7.74
CA PRO A 61 11.65 -8.91 7.07
C PRO A 61 10.80 -10.13 6.70
N VAL A 62 11.22 -10.84 5.64
CA VAL A 62 10.48 -12.02 5.17
C VAL A 62 10.47 -13.18 6.15
N ALA A 63 11.62 -13.38 6.79
CA ALA A 63 11.82 -14.42 7.78
C ALA A 63 10.83 -14.27 8.96
N LEU A 64 10.53 -13.03 9.37
CA LEU A 64 9.66 -12.76 10.51
C LEU A 64 8.20 -13.10 10.23
N LEU A 65 7.70 -12.81 9.02
CA LEU A 65 6.32 -13.18 8.65
C LEU A 65 6.17 -14.68 8.43
N ALA A 66 7.16 -15.33 7.81
CA ALA A 66 7.16 -16.78 7.68
C ALA A 66 7.23 -17.47 9.05
N ALA A 67 8.06 -16.96 9.98
CA ALA A 67 8.11 -17.43 11.36
C ALA A 67 6.79 -17.15 12.08
N GLY A 68 6.21 -15.96 11.91
CA GLY A 68 4.92 -15.57 12.45
C GLY A 68 3.81 -16.53 12.00
N ILE A 69 3.58 -16.68 10.69
CA ILE A 69 2.57 -17.60 10.14
C ILE A 69 2.77 -19.03 10.66
N ARG A 70 4.02 -19.53 10.66
CA ARG A 70 4.34 -20.86 11.20
C ARG A 70 4.11 -20.98 12.70
N ALA A 71 4.34 -19.94 13.48
CA ALA A 71 4.09 -19.95 14.92
C ALA A 71 2.62 -19.67 15.27
N TYR A 72 1.86 -19.01 14.38
CA TYR A 72 0.54 -18.49 14.69
C TYR A 72 -0.58 -19.51 14.52
N HIS A 73 -0.41 -20.52 13.65
CA HIS A 73 -1.46 -21.50 13.37
C HIS A 73 -1.72 -22.49 14.52
N THR A 74 -0.74 -22.66 15.41
CA THR A 74 -0.83 -23.46 16.64
C THR A 74 -0.83 -22.54 17.87
N ASP A 75 -1.61 -22.85 18.89
CA ASP A 75 -1.52 -22.16 20.18
C ASP A 75 -0.33 -22.65 21.03
N SER A 76 -0.18 -22.12 22.25
CA SER A 76 0.88 -22.54 23.18
C SER A 76 0.75 -23.99 23.66
N ARG A 77 -0.37 -24.67 23.36
CA ARG A 77 -0.66 -26.07 23.65
C ARG A 77 -0.54 -26.96 22.41
N GLY A 78 -0.24 -26.39 21.24
CA GLY A 78 -0.17 -27.09 19.96
C GLY A 78 -1.53 -27.30 19.28
N GLU A 79 -2.61 -26.70 19.79
CA GLU A 79 -3.94 -26.85 19.19
C GLU A 79 -4.15 -25.93 17.99
N PHE A 80 -4.84 -26.45 16.98
CA PHE A 80 -5.17 -25.73 15.77
C PHE A 80 -6.35 -24.77 16.01
N SER A 81 -6.15 -23.50 15.69
CA SER A 81 -7.23 -22.51 15.70
C SER A 81 -7.57 -22.07 14.28
N ILE A 82 -8.81 -22.31 13.86
CA ILE A 82 -9.29 -21.90 12.53
C ILE A 82 -9.21 -20.39 12.33
N ILE A 83 -9.45 -19.60 13.39
CA ILE A 83 -9.35 -18.14 13.36
C ILE A 83 -7.90 -17.72 13.09
N ARG A 84 -6.94 -18.33 13.79
CA ARG A 84 -5.52 -18.00 13.61
C ARG A 84 -5.00 -18.43 12.26
N LEU A 85 -5.41 -19.60 11.78
CA LEU A 85 -5.13 -20.06 10.42
C LEU A 85 -5.70 -19.09 9.38
N THR A 86 -6.93 -18.62 9.58
CA THR A 86 -7.57 -17.63 8.71
C THR A 86 -6.77 -16.33 8.65
N VAL A 87 -6.33 -15.79 9.79
CA VAL A 87 -5.51 -14.58 9.85
C VAL A 87 -4.16 -14.79 9.15
N ALA A 88 -3.53 -15.95 9.34
CA ALA A 88 -2.28 -16.28 8.69
C ALA A 88 -2.44 -16.41 7.16
N CYS A 89 -3.50 -17.07 6.68
CA CYS A 89 -3.84 -17.16 5.26
C CYS A 89 -4.16 -15.78 4.68
N MET A 90 -4.93 -14.94 5.38
CA MET A 90 -5.19 -13.56 4.96
C MET A 90 -3.87 -12.79 4.79
N ALA A 91 -2.96 -12.90 5.75
CA ALA A 91 -1.66 -12.22 5.67
C ALA A 91 -0.84 -12.69 4.45
N ALA A 92 -0.86 -13.99 4.15
CA ALA A 92 -0.20 -14.58 3.00
C ALA A 92 -0.80 -14.10 1.66
N VAL A 93 -2.13 -14.13 1.52
CA VAL A 93 -2.82 -13.71 0.28
C VAL A 93 -2.62 -12.22 0.03
N MET A 94 -2.82 -11.40 1.06
CA MET A 94 -2.60 -9.96 0.96
C MET A 94 -1.17 -9.63 0.56
N TRP A 95 -0.20 -10.42 1.03
CA TRP A 95 1.18 -10.24 0.65
C TRP A 95 1.41 -10.56 -0.82
N ALA A 96 1.03 -11.77 -1.25
CA ALA A 96 1.29 -12.24 -2.60
C ALA A 96 0.55 -11.40 -3.66
N GLY A 97 -0.68 -10.97 -3.35
CA GLY A 97 -1.48 -10.11 -4.22
C GLY A 97 -1.22 -8.61 -4.08
N CYS A 98 -0.27 -8.18 -3.23
CA CYS A 98 -0.04 -6.77 -2.94
C CYS A 98 -1.33 -6.00 -2.52
N LEU A 99 -2.21 -6.65 -1.76
CA LEU A 99 -3.56 -6.16 -1.46
C LEU A 99 -3.59 -5.25 -0.24
N ARG A 100 -4.57 -4.33 -0.21
CA ARG A 100 -4.95 -3.62 1.01
C ARG A 100 -5.93 -4.47 1.82
N TYR A 101 -6.06 -4.17 3.11
CA TYR A 101 -7.04 -4.85 3.96
C TYR A 101 -8.48 -4.66 3.46
N SER A 102 -8.77 -3.46 2.95
CA SER A 102 -10.05 -3.16 2.28
C SER A 102 -10.34 -4.07 1.09
N ASP A 103 -9.30 -4.54 0.40
CA ASP A 103 -9.45 -5.42 -0.77
C ASP A 103 -9.62 -6.86 -0.27
N MET A 104 -8.83 -7.28 0.73
CA MET A 104 -8.90 -8.63 1.32
C MET A 104 -10.26 -8.96 1.96
N ARG A 105 -10.85 -8.00 2.68
CA ARG A 105 -12.15 -8.22 3.37
C ARG A 105 -13.32 -8.46 2.41
N MET A 106 -13.16 -8.12 1.13
CA MET A 106 -14.18 -8.29 0.09
C MET A 106 -14.05 -9.64 -0.63
N ILE A 107 -12.95 -10.37 -0.39
CA ILE A 107 -12.73 -11.69 -0.96
C ILE A 107 -13.65 -12.69 -0.25
N TRP A 108 -14.51 -13.35 -1.02
CA TRP A 108 -15.42 -14.38 -0.54
C TRP A 108 -15.11 -15.71 -1.22
N VAL A 109 -15.37 -16.83 -0.54
CA VAL A 109 -14.93 -18.17 -0.95
C VAL A 109 -15.40 -18.55 -2.36
N GLY A 110 -16.64 -18.19 -2.75
CA GLY A 110 -17.16 -18.53 -4.08
C GLY A 110 -16.57 -17.73 -5.24
N ALA A 111 -15.80 -16.67 -4.97
CA ALA A 111 -15.00 -15.98 -5.98
C ALA A 111 -13.57 -16.55 -6.11
N LEU A 112 -13.16 -17.51 -5.28
CA LEU A 112 -11.85 -18.15 -5.40
C LEU A 112 -11.92 -19.34 -6.34
N ARG A 113 -10.93 -19.45 -7.22
CA ARG A 113 -10.65 -20.67 -7.98
C ARG A 113 -9.19 -21.05 -7.79
N PHE A 114 -8.95 -22.32 -7.52
CA PHE A 114 -7.61 -22.88 -7.39
C PHE A 114 -7.30 -23.74 -8.61
N TYR A 115 -6.13 -23.52 -9.18
CA TYR A 115 -5.56 -24.32 -10.25
C TYR A 115 -4.25 -24.97 -9.80
N SER A 116 -3.70 -25.83 -10.65
CA SER A 116 -2.41 -26.48 -10.41
C SER A 116 -1.26 -25.46 -10.30
N THR A 117 -1.33 -24.35 -11.04
CA THR A 117 -0.25 -23.36 -11.13
C THR A 117 -0.51 -22.08 -10.33
N HIS A 118 -1.77 -21.74 -10.02
CA HIS A 118 -2.13 -20.46 -9.42
C HIS A 118 -3.49 -20.52 -8.72
N MET A 119 -3.76 -19.52 -7.89
CA MET A 119 -5.10 -19.16 -7.44
C MET A 119 -5.53 -17.88 -8.15
N VAL A 120 -6.83 -17.76 -8.42
CA VAL A 120 -7.43 -16.54 -8.96
C VAL A 120 -8.65 -16.16 -8.12
N PHE A 121 -8.87 -14.86 -7.96
CA PHE A 121 -10.12 -14.35 -7.41
C PHE A 121 -10.48 -12.98 -8.00
N LEU A 122 -11.78 -12.69 -8.00
CA LEU A 122 -12.32 -11.40 -8.41
C LEU A 122 -12.40 -10.45 -7.23
N LEU A 123 -11.87 -9.24 -7.39
CA LEU A 123 -12.17 -8.12 -6.51
C LEU A 123 -13.31 -7.33 -7.16
N THR A 124 -14.49 -7.36 -6.54
CA THR A 124 -15.71 -6.75 -7.07
C THR A 124 -15.71 -5.22 -7.00
N THR A 125 -15.07 -4.64 -5.98
CA THR A 125 -14.92 -3.20 -5.82
C THR A 125 -13.55 -2.87 -5.27
N ARG A 126 -13.03 -1.68 -5.61
CA ARG A 126 -11.72 -1.22 -5.11
C ARG A 126 -11.73 0.27 -4.87
N LYS A 127 -10.79 0.72 -4.04
CA LYS A 127 -10.58 2.15 -3.75
C LYS A 127 -10.38 3.03 -5.00
N ASN A 128 -9.75 2.47 -6.04
CA ASN A 128 -9.43 3.20 -7.27
C ASN A 128 -10.27 2.74 -8.47
N ASP A 129 -11.27 1.89 -8.24
CA ASP A 129 -12.15 1.40 -9.28
C ASP A 129 -13.27 2.42 -9.49
N GLN A 130 -12.97 3.46 -10.27
CA GLN A 130 -13.90 4.56 -10.51
C GLN A 130 -15.16 4.11 -11.27
N TYR A 131 -15.06 3.04 -12.07
CA TYR A 131 -16.15 2.54 -12.91
C TYR A 131 -16.82 1.28 -12.35
N SER A 132 -16.41 0.81 -11.17
CA SER A 132 -16.96 -0.41 -10.53
C SER A 132 -16.88 -1.67 -11.41
N GLU A 133 -15.85 -1.76 -12.25
CA GLU A 133 -15.64 -2.90 -13.16
C GLU A 133 -15.06 -4.12 -12.42
N GLY A 134 -14.60 -3.92 -11.18
CA GLY A 134 -13.80 -4.89 -10.47
C GLY A 134 -12.47 -5.14 -11.19
N ASP A 135 -11.71 -6.12 -10.71
CA ASP A 135 -10.54 -6.62 -11.46
C ASP A 135 -10.09 -7.97 -10.86
N VAL A 136 -9.42 -8.79 -11.67
CA VAL A 136 -9.08 -10.18 -11.37
C VAL A 136 -7.63 -10.26 -10.89
N VAL A 137 -7.43 -10.90 -9.73
CA VAL A 137 -6.11 -11.06 -9.12
C VAL A 137 -5.63 -12.49 -9.32
N TYR A 138 -4.42 -12.63 -9.85
CA TYR A 138 -3.75 -13.91 -10.03
C TYR A 138 -2.60 -14.03 -9.03
N ILE A 139 -2.58 -15.13 -8.28
CA ILE A 139 -1.49 -15.45 -7.34
C ILE A 139 -0.91 -16.80 -7.73
N ALA A 140 0.30 -16.79 -8.26
CA ALA A 140 1.03 -18.01 -8.60
C ALA A 140 1.23 -18.90 -7.36
N ARG A 141 1.22 -20.22 -7.55
CA ARG A 141 1.57 -21.19 -6.52
C ARG A 141 3.04 -20.99 -6.15
N GLY A 142 3.28 -20.46 -4.95
CA GLY A 142 4.62 -20.10 -4.48
C GLY A 142 5.21 -21.15 -3.54
N GLY A 143 6.54 -21.34 -3.62
CA GLY A 143 7.29 -22.24 -2.74
C GLY A 143 7.92 -21.58 -1.51
N LYS A 144 8.07 -20.24 -1.48
CA LYS A 144 8.62 -19.47 -0.35
C LYS A 144 8.50 -17.96 -0.59
N HIS A 145 8.65 -17.23 0.53
CA HIS A 145 8.87 -15.78 0.70
C HIS A 145 7.58 -14.96 0.91
N PHE A 146 7.56 -14.14 1.97
CA PHE A 146 6.49 -13.21 2.36
C PHE A 146 7.14 -11.97 2.98
N CYS A 147 6.82 -10.72 2.66
CA CYS A 147 7.48 -9.48 3.13
C CYS A 147 6.45 -8.44 3.64
N PRO A 148 6.64 -7.72 4.74
CA PRO A 148 5.52 -7.21 5.52
C PRO A 148 5.42 -5.69 5.55
N SER A 149 4.21 -5.24 5.93
CA SER A 149 3.31 -4.46 5.07
C SER A 149 3.01 -5.22 3.78
N MET A 150 1.96 -6.03 3.83
CA MET A 150 1.60 -7.02 2.80
C MET A 150 1.71 -6.44 1.38
N ARG A 151 1.18 -5.23 1.19
CA ARG A 151 1.34 -4.47 -0.05
C ARG A 151 2.75 -3.94 -0.33
N SER A 152 3.43 -3.27 0.61
CA SER A 152 4.77 -2.70 0.36
C SER A 152 5.85 -3.76 0.18
N GLY A 153 5.81 -4.79 1.02
CA GLY A 153 6.79 -5.86 1.00
C GLY A 153 6.62 -6.74 -0.23
N GLY A 154 5.37 -7.06 -0.61
CA GLY A 154 5.07 -7.71 -1.88
C GLY A 154 5.58 -6.86 -3.04
N ALA A 155 5.27 -5.56 -3.00
CA ALA A 155 5.70 -4.63 -4.04
C ALA A 155 7.22 -4.60 -4.22
N LYS A 156 8.00 -4.53 -3.14
CA LYS A 156 9.47 -4.48 -3.19
C LYS A 156 10.08 -5.72 -3.85
N VAL A 157 9.56 -6.91 -3.52
CA VAL A 157 10.06 -8.18 -4.08
C VAL A 157 9.63 -8.34 -5.54
N VAL A 158 8.36 -8.03 -5.83
CA VAL A 158 7.79 -8.15 -7.18
C VAL A 158 8.48 -7.19 -8.14
N ALA A 159 8.73 -5.94 -7.73
CA ALA A 159 9.36 -4.92 -8.57
C ALA A 159 10.77 -5.30 -9.07
N GLN A 160 11.54 -6.06 -8.30
CA GLN A 160 12.88 -6.51 -8.68
C GLN A 160 12.87 -7.66 -9.70
N ARG A 161 11.72 -8.33 -9.90
CA ARG A 161 11.61 -9.58 -10.67
C ARG A 161 10.86 -9.44 -11.99
N MET A 162 10.28 -8.28 -12.27
CA MET A 162 9.49 -8.07 -13.48
C MET A 162 9.58 -6.64 -13.98
N SER A 163 9.13 -6.42 -15.22
CA SER A 163 9.04 -5.09 -15.79
C SER A 163 8.07 -4.20 -15.00
N PHE A 164 8.35 -2.89 -15.01
CA PHE A 164 7.54 -1.92 -14.27
C PHE A 164 6.06 -1.94 -14.67
N ALA A 165 5.73 -2.18 -15.95
CA ALA A 165 4.35 -2.32 -16.42
C ALA A 165 3.63 -3.53 -15.80
N LYS A 166 4.30 -4.69 -15.73
CA LYS A 166 3.73 -5.90 -15.10
C LYS A 166 3.57 -5.69 -13.59
N PHE A 167 4.54 -5.05 -12.96
CA PHE A 167 4.47 -4.67 -11.55
C PHE A 167 3.29 -3.73 -11.24
N MET A 168 3.12 -2.68 -12.05
CA MET A 168 2.01 -1.73 -11.95
C MET A 168 0.65 -2.43 -12.03
N ARG A 169 0.51 -3.36 -12.98
CA ARG A 169 -0.71 -4.17 -13.15
C ARG A 169 -0.93 -5.11 -11.97
N HIS A 170 0.10 -5.82 -11.51
CA HIS A 170 0.01 -6.79 -10.41
C HIS A 170 -0.42 -6.15 -9.08
N GLY A 171 0.15 -5.00 -8.72
CA GLY A 171 -0.28 -4.29 -7.52
C GLY A 171 -1.39 -3.27 -7.76
N HIS A 172 -1.92 -3.17 -8.97
CA HIS A 172 -3.06 -2.33 -9.32
C HIS A 172 -2.84 -0.84 -8.95
N TRP A 173 -1.70 -0.30 -9.36
CA TRP A 173 -1.41 1.13 -9.21
C TRP A 173 -1.86 1.91 -10.45
N VAL A 174 -2.58 3.00 -10.21
CA VAL A 174 -3.03 3.92 -11.28
C VAL A 174 -1.90 4.83 -11.74
N THR A 175 -1.02 5.25 -10.82
CA THR A 175 0.05 6.20 -11.12
C THR A 175 1.42 5.68 -10.69
N GLN A 176 2.44 6.00 -11.49
CA GLN A 176 3.83 5.60 -11.21
C GLN A 176 4.31 6.12 -9.85
N SER A 177 3.98 7.38 -9.53
CA SER A 177 4.37 7.99 -8.25
C SER A 177 3.74 7.27 -7.05
N ALA A 178 2.56 6.68 -7.18
CA ALA A 178 1.96 5.87 -6.12
C ALA A 178 2.69 4.54 -5.93
N ALA A 179 3.20 3.94 -7.01
CA ALA A 179 3.94 2.68 -6.97
C ALA A 179 5.38 2.87 -6.47
N MET A 180 6.06 3.92 -6.92
CA MET A 180 7.43 4.28 -6.51
C MET A 180 7.57 4.56 -5.01
N ARG A 181 6.48 4.90 -4.30
CA ARG A 181 6.49 5.00 -2.83
C ARG A 181 6.89 3.69 -2.15
N TYR A 182 6.68 2.55 -2.82
CA TYR A 182 6.95 1.22 -2.30
C TYR A 182 8.32 0.66 -2.75
N ILE A 183 8.94 1.24 -3.78
CA ILE A 183 10.22 0.81 -4.35
C ILE A 183 11.27 1.89 -4.07
N GLN A 184 11.64 2.08 -2.80
CA GLN A 184 12.72 3.02 -2.50
C GLN A 184 14.06 2.30 -2.60
N PRO A 185 15.02 2.85 -3.38
CA PRO A 185 16.33 2.25 -3.52
C PRO A 185 17.04 2.26 -2.17
N SER A 186 17.69 1.14 -1.83
CA SER A 186 18.54 1.03 -0.65
C SER A 186 19.75 1.96 -0.76
N THR A 187 20.47 2.16 0.34
CA THR A 187 21.69 2.98 0.32
C THR A 187 22.72 2.36 -0.64
N GLU A 188 22.84 1.03 -0.63
CA GLU A 188 23.73 0.26 -1.50
C GLU A 188 23.35 0.44 -2.99
N GLU A 189 22.07 0.38 -3.33
CA GLU A 189 21.59 0.63 -4.70
C GLU A 189 21.82 2.07 -5.17
N ARG A 190 21.94 3.04 -4.25
CA ARG A 190 22.29 4.42 -4.60
C ARG A 190 23.79 4.59 -4.80
N VAL A 191 24.60 3.91 -4.00
CA VAL A 191 26.06 3.89 -4.12
C VAL A 191 26.51 3.15 -5.38
N SER A 192 25.79 2.11 -5.80
CA SER A 192 26.11 1.39 -7.04
C SER A 192 25.96 2.25 -8.29
N VAL A 193 25.09 3.27 -8.28
CA VAL A 193 24.96 4.22 -9.40
C VAL A 193 26.23 5.03 -9.57
N THR A 194 26.84 5.49 -8.47
CA THR A 194 28.12 6.21 -8.52
C THR A 194 29.29 5.27 -8.82
N ALA A 195 29.27 4.04 -8.29
CA ALA A 195 30.28 3.02 -8.62
C ALA A 195 30.22 2.60 -10.11
N ALA A 196 29.03 2.56 -10.71
CA ALA A 196 28.85 2.31 -12.14
C ALA A 196 29.18 3.53 -13.02
N ALA A 197 29.34 4.71 -12.42
CA ALA A 197 29.76 5.93 -13.10
C ALA A 197 31.27 6.17 -13.01
N GLU A 198 32.02 5.25 -12.38
CA GLU A 198 33.48 5.24 -12.45
C GLU A 198 33.90 4.92 -13.89
N TYR A 199 34.69 5.85 -14.45
CA TYR A 199 35.54 5.65 -15.63
C TYR A 199 36.74 4.79 -15.24
#